data_AF-A0AAN9QZW9-F1
#
_entry.id   AF-A0AAN9QZW9-F1
#
_cell.length_a   1.000
_cell.length_b   1.000
_cell.length_c   1.000
_cell.angle_alpha   90.00
_cell.angle_beta   90.00
_cell.angle_gamma   90.00
#
_symmetry.space_group_name_H-M   'P 1'
#
loop_
_entity.id
_entity.type
_entity.pdbx_description
1 polymer ?
#
loop_
_entity_poly.entity_id
_entity_poly.type
_entity_poly.pdbx_seq_one_letter_code
_entity_poly.pdbx_strand_id
1 'polypeptide(L)'
;MENKNSTRRKDEGELQSDGIGKVPDHVLIEIFIRAGVREWTAISCVKKQWASLFRCQCFWQAAIASNYPLAHPPQIWPGPIPSPPLANPKRRFIALYISQHIFASDPPIQIDEIVGHTYLFLKDQLLLPIMPPHSGILHGTIIDQFIACGKSRDAAHELASRIWLAVLDNLEENHRTFYLLKRLAQEWDILLPYPYTRSVKVQWRVFEKLFTDYRDCFNHVDYCDMLACAKSRFQPIPAAWLGH
;
A
#
# COMPACT_ATOMS: atom_id res chain seq x y z
N MET A 1 -29.08 61.00 45.62
CA MET A 1 -28.14 60.64 46.69
C MET A 1 -28.42 59.18 47.00
N GLU A 2 -27.57 58.18 46.80
CA GLU A 2 -26.13 58.07 46.59
C GLU A 2 -25.85 56.82 45.72
N ASN A 3 -24.75 56.90 44.96
CA ASN A 3 -24.07 55.80 44.31
C ASN A 3 -23.66 54.70 45.31
N LYS A 4 -23.68 53.44 44.86
CA LYS A 4 -22.56 52.52 45.13
C LYS A 4 -22.36 51.55 43.98
N ASN A 5 -21.24 51.76 43.30
CA ASN A 5 -20.55 50.89 42.38
C ASN A 5 -20.53 49.42 42.85
N SER A 6 -20.87 48.50 41.95
CA SER A 6 -20.22 47.19 41.92
C SER A 6 -19.65 46.98 40.52
N THR A 7 -18.45 47.52 40.36
CA THR A 7 -17.53 47.29 39.24
C THR A 7 -17.23 45.79 39.12
N ARG A 8 -17.93 45.08 38.22
CA ARG A 8 -17.40 43.82 37.69
C ARG A 8 -16.28 44.20 36.72
N ARG A 9 -15.05 44.12 37.23
CA ARG A 9 -13.82 44.15 36.44
C ARG A 9 -13.96 43.14 35.30
N LYS A 10 -14.09 43.68 34.08
CA LYS A 10 -13.33 43.14 32.95
C LYS A 10 -11.87 43.23 33.37
N ASP A 11 -11.19 42.10 33.44
CA ASP A 11 -9.92 41.93 32.74
C ASP A 11 -9.26 40.60 33.09
N GLU A 12 -8.69 40.03 32.04
CA GLU A 12 -7.46 39.24 32.02
C GLU A 12 -7.53 37.76 32.42
N GLY A 13 -7.75 36.98 31.37
CA GLY A 13 -7.44 35.56 31.33
C GLY A 13 -7.58 34.93 29.93
N GLU A 14 -7.64 35.70 28.84
CA GLU A 14 -7.26 35.15 27.54
C GLU A 14 -5.76 34.89 27.61
N LEU A 15 -5.39 33.66 28.00
CA LEU A 15 -4.12 33.11 27.57
C LEU A 15 -4.14 33.18 26.05
N GLN A 16 -3.49 34.20 25.50
CA GLN A 16 -3.11 34.22 24.10
C GLN A 16 -2.25 32.98 23.89
N SER A 17 -2.89 31.90 23.45
CA SER A 17 -2.21 30.72 22.96
C SER A 17 -1.53 31.14 21.66
N ASP A 18 -0.33 31.70 21.75
CA ASP A 18 0.67 31.74 20.69
C ASP A 18 1.21 30.34 20.42
N GLY A 19 0.27 29.44 20.11
CA GLY A 19 0.53 28.07 19.73
C GLY A 19 0.64 27.95 18.22
N ILE A 20 1.24 26.84 17.78
CA ILE A 20 1.31 26.39 16.38
C ILE A 20 -0.07 26.47 15.66
N GLY A 21 -1.18 26.47 16.39
CA GLY A 21 -2.52 26.64 15.85
C GLY A 21 -2.81 27.97 15.13
N LYS A 22 -1.97 29.00 15.27
CA LYS A 22 -2.08 30.28 14.53
C LYS A 22 -1.19 30.34 13.27
N VAL A 23 -0.35 29.34 13.05
CA VAL A 23 0.57 29.30 11.90
C VAL A 23 -0.23 29.08 10.62
N PRO A 24 0.08 29.80 9.51
CA PRO A 24 -0.59 29.60 8.23
C PRO A 24 -0.44 28.16 7.70
N ASP A 25 -1.48 27.65 7.05
CA ASP A 25 -1.52 26.25 6.57
C ASP A 25 -0.35 25.89 5.65
N HIS A 26 0.10 26.79 4.78
CA HIS A 26 1.24 26.51 3.89
C HIS A 26 2.56 26.27 4.66
N VAL A 27 2.76 26.98 5.78
CA VAL A 27 3.93 26.78 6.66
C VAL A 27 3.79 25.47 7.43
N LEU A 28 2.58 25.15 7.92
CA LEU A 28 2.31 23.85 8.56
C LEU A 28 2.60 22.68 7.61
N ILE A 29 2.18 22.78 6.35
CA ILE A 29 2.46 21.78 5.31
C ILE A 29 3.98 21.58 5.16
N GLU A 30 4.76 22.66 5.04
CA GLU A 30 6.22 22.58 4.92
C GLU A 30 6.87 21.93 6.15
N ILE A 31 6.43 22.30 7.36
CA ILE A 31 6.90 21.70 8.62
C ILE A 31 6.60 20.19 8.63
N PHE A 32 5.37 19.80 8.27
CA PHE A 32 4.97 18.39 8.28
C PHE A 32 5.73 17.56 7.25
N ILE A 33 5.98 18.10 6.05
CA ILE A 33 6.80 17.43 5.04
C ILE A 33 8.21 17.18 5.57
N ARG A 34 8.82 18.18 6.22
CA ARG A 34 10.16 18.07 6.81
C ARG A 34 10.24 17.13 8.01
N ALA A 35 9.15 16.99 8.77
CA ALA A 35 9.07 16.00 9.85
C ALA A 35 9.20 14.55 9.34
N GLY A 36 8.91 14.31 8.07
CA GLY A 36 9.08 13.03 7.41
C GLY A 36 7.85 12.12 7.49
N VAL A 37 7.72 11.24 6.50
CA VAL A 37 6.51 10.42 6.25
C VAL A 37 6.11 9.56 7.45
N ARG A 38 7.08 9.10 8.25
CA ARG A 38 6.85 8.25 9.43
C ARG A 38 6.01 8.95 10.51
N GLU A 39 6.14 10.26 10.62
CA GLU A 39 5.45 11.06 11.66
C GLU A 39 4.04 11.51 11.23
N TRP A 40 3.71 11.39 9.94
CA TRP A 40 2.49 11.97 9.39
C TRP A 40 1.20 11.45 10.01
N THR A 41 1.16 10.14 10.34
CA THR A 41 0.01 9.56 11.03
C THR A 41 -0.19 10.21 12.40
N ALA A 42 0.87 10.29 13.21
CA ALA A 42 0.82 10.89 14.54
C ALA A 42 0.44 12.38 14.45
N ILE A 43 1.07 13.14 13.56
CA ILE A 43 0.77 14.56 13.30
C ILE A 43 -0.71 14.74 12.93
N SER A 44 -1.24 13.89 12.04
CA SER A 44 -2.64 13.98 11.60
C SER A 44 -3.65 13.77 12.74
N CYS A 45 -3.26 13.02 13.79
CA CYS A 45 -4.11 12.75 14.94
C CYS A 45 -4.13 13.87 16.00
N VAL A 46 -3.20 14.83 15.94
CA VAL A 46 -3.08 15.88 16.98
C VAL A 46 -4.24 16.87 16.96
N LYS A 47 -4.67 17.32 15.77
CA LYS A 47 -5.71 18.33 15.62
C LYS A 47 -6.51 18.12 14.33
N LYS A 48 -7.82 18.34 14.40
CA LYS A 48 -8.74 18.22 13.24
C LYS A 48 -8.28 19.05 12.03
N GLN A 49 -7.81 20.28 12.27
CA GLN A 49 -7.26 21.16 11.23
C GLN A 49 -6.04 20.52 10.55
N TRP A 50 -5.15 19.89 11.31
CA TRP A 50 -3.95 19.25 10.75
C TRP A 50 -4.34 18.04 9.92
N ALA A 51 -5.27 17.22 10.41
CA ALA A 51 -5.86 16.11 9.66
C ALA A 51 -6.44 16.55 8.30
N SER A 52 -7.09 17.73 8.23
CA SER A 52 -7.63 18.24 6.98
C SER A 52 -6.55 18.62 5.95
N LEU A 53 -5.35 19.02 6.39
CA LEU A 53 -4.25 19.36 5.46
C LEU A 53 -3.80 18.14 4.64
N PHE A 54 -3.81 16.93 5.23
CA PHE A 54 -3.50 15.67 4.53
C PHE A 54 -4.57 15.28 3.48
N ARG A 55 -5.69 15.99 3.41
CA ARG A 55 -6.72 15.80 2.37
C ARG A 55 -6.54 16.78 1.20
N CYS A 56 -5.74 17.84 1.38
CA CYS A 56 -5.53 18.87 0.38
C CYS A 56 -4.54 18.40 -0.70
N GLN A 57 -4.82 18.73 -1.97
CA GLN A 57 -3.91 18.39 -3.08
C GLN A 57 -2.55 19.07 -2.96
N CYS A 58 -2.50 20.32 -2.47
CA CYS A 58 -1.27 21.09 -2.29
C CYS A 58 -0.28 20.42 -1.32
N PHE A 59 -0.78 19.75 -0.27
CA PHE A 59 0.07 18.98 0.64
C PHE A 59 0.83 17.89 -0.12
N TRP A 60 0.12 17.08 -0.91
CA TRP A 60 0.72 15.98 -1.65
C TRP A 60 1.62 16.45 -2.80
N GLN A 61 1.30 17.57 -3.45
CA GLN A 61 2.19 18.15 -4.45
C GLN A 61 3.49 18.66 -3.83
N ALA A 62 3.42 19.38 -2.71
CA ALA A 62 4.59 19.82 -1.97
C ALA A 62 5.41 18.62 -1.47
N ALA A 63 4.75 17.56 -1.00
CA ALA A 63 5.41 16.33 -0.58
C ALA A 63 6.16 15.65 -1.73
N ILE A 64 5.59 15.57 -2.94
CA ILE A 64 6.27 15.05 -4.13
C ILE A 64 7.47 15.94 -4.47
N ALA A 65 7.29 17.26 -4.54
CA ALA A 65 8.37 18.19 -4.89
C ALA A 65 9.56 18.10 -3.91
N SER A 66 9.27 17.87 -2.62
CA SER A 66 10.31 17.76 -1.59
C SER A 66 10.99 16.39 -1.54
N ASN A 67 10.25 15.28 -1.69
CA ASN A 67 10.80 13.93 -1.51
C ASN A 67 11.28 13.30 -2.82
N TYR A 68 10.74 13.75 -3.94
CA TYR A 68 11.01 13.20 -5.27
C TYR A 68 11.26 14.33 -6.29
N PRO A 69 12.24 15.22 -6.06
CA PRO A 69 12.49 16.38 -6.93
C PRO A 69 12.90 15.97 -8.36
N LEU A 70 13.43 14.75 -8.54
CA LEU A 70 13.84 14.19 -9.83
C LEU A 70 12.77 13.29 -10.46
N ALA A 71 11.57 13.18 -9.86
CA ALA A 71 10.49 12.43 -10.49
C ALA A 71 10.09 13.13 -11.79
N HIS A 72 9.97 12.36 -12.86
CA HIS A 72 9.46 12.86 -14.13
C HIS A 72 8.08 13.51 -13.97
N PRO A 73 7.61 14.35 -14.91
CA PRO A 73 6.20 14.71 -14.98
C PRO A 73 5.32 13.45 -15.02
N PRO A 74 4.04 13.51 -14.60
CA PRO A 74 3.15 12.36 -14.72
C PRO A 74 3.13 11.85 -16.17
N GLN A 75 3.51 10.59 -16.38
CA GLN A 75 3.60 9.98 -17.70
C GLN A 75 2.36 9.14 -17.99
N ILE A 76 1.91 9.17 -19.23
CA ILE A 76 0.99 8.16 -19.76
C ILE A 76 1.86 6.97 -20.17
N TRP A 77 1.58 5.80 -19.61
CA TRP A 77 2.26 4.57 -19.98
C TRP A 77 1.35 3.67 -20.81
N PRO A 78 1.92 2.90 -21.76
CA PRO A 78 1.17 1.90 -22.53
C PRO A 78 0.80 0.71 -21.64
N GLY A 79 -0.16 -0.10 -22.06
CA GLY A 79 -0.50 -1.36 -21.39
C GLY A 79 -1.89 -1.39 -20.75
N PRO A 80 -2.26 -2.51 -20.12
CA PRO A 80 -3.61 -2.76 -19.63
C PRO A 80 -3.93 -2.08 -18.29
N ILE A 81 -2.93 -1.66 -17.50
CA ILE A 81 -3.16 -0.95 -16.24
C ILE A 81 -3.34 0.54 -16.53
N PRO A 82 -4.51 1.13 -16.22
CA PRO A 82 -4.78 2.53 -16.51
C PRO A 82 -3.74 3.46 -15.90
N SER A 83 -3.28 4.44 -16.66
CA SER A 83 -2.47 5.52 -16.10
C SER A 83 -3.29 6.25 -15.03
N PRO A 84 -2.68 6.60 -13.88
CA PRO A 84 -3.34 7.32 -12.81
C PRO A 84 -3.85 8.65 -13.35
N PRO A 85 -5.00 9.14 -12.88
CA PRO A 85 -5.44 10.46 -13.23
C PRO A 85 -4.38 11.48 -12.79
N LEU A 86 -3.94 12.33 -13.73
CA LEU A 86 -2.98 13.43 -13.52
C LEU A 86 -3.33 14.29 -12.29
N ALA A 87 -4.61 14.33 -11.91
CA ALA A 87 -5.16 15.11 -10.81
C ALA A 87 -5.08 14.46 -9.40
N ASN A 88 -4.45 13.29 -9.21
CA ASN A 88 -4.36 12.65 -7.88
C ASN A 88 -2.91 12.60 -7.34
N PRO A 89 -2.40 13.73 -6.79
CA PRO A 89 -1.04 13.79 -6.25
C PRO A 89 -0.84 12.87 -5.04
N LYS A 90 -1.91 12.56 -4.27
CA LYS A 90 -1.83 11.61 -3.16
C LYS A 90 -1.49 10.20 -3.67
N ARG A 91 -2.25 9.70 -4.65
CA ARG A 91 -2.00 8.36 -5.23
C ARG A 91 -0.61 8.29 -5.83
N ARG A 92 -0.18 9.34 -6.53
CA ARG A 92 1.15 9.44 -7.11
C ARG A 92 2.27 9.41 -6.05
N PHE A 93 2.14 10.19 -4.98
CA PHE A 93 3.10 10.16 -3.87
C PHE A 93 3.20 8.75 -3.28
N ILE A 94 2.06 8.10 -3.03
CA ILE A 94 2.03 6.73 -2.49
C ILE A 94 2.72 5.75 -3.45
N ALA A 95 2.48 5.86 -4.76
CA ALA A 95 3.15 5.02 -5.75
C ALA A 95 4.67 5.21 -5.74
N LEU A 96 5.16 6.46 -5.75
CA LEU A 96 6.60 6.76 -5.67
C LEU A 96 7.22 6.21 -4.38
N TYR A 97 6.54 6.38 -3.25
CA TYR A 97 6.95 5.86 -1.96
C TYR A 97 7.07 4.33 -1.98
N ILE A 98 6.06 3.65 -2.51
CA ILE A 98 6.06 2.18 -2.65
C ILE A 98 7.17 1.72 -3.59
N SER A 99 7.32 2.34 -4.77
CA SER A 99 8.37 2.00 -5.71
C SER A 99 9.74 2.08 -5.05
N GLN A 100 10.02 3.17 -4.31
CA GLN A 100 11.28 3.32 -3.57
C GLN A 100 11.52 2.19 -2.56
N HIS A 101 10.47 1.73 -1.88
CA HIS A 101 10.60 0.73 -0.80
C HIS A 101 10.62 -0.72 -1.32
N ILE A 102 10.00 -1.00 -2.47
CA ILE A 102 10.11 -2.30 -3.14
C ILE A 102 11.56 -2.59 -3.56
N PHE A 103 12.35 -1.55 -3.83
CA PHE A 103 13.76 -1.66 -4.20
C PHE A 103 14.72 -1.30 -3.05
N ALA A 104 14.29 -1.30 -1.78
CA ALA A 104 15.11 -0.81 -0.67
C ALA A 104 16.49 -1.49 -0.55
N SER A 105 16.65 -2.73 -1.03
CA SER A 105 17.91 -3.47 -1.05
C SER A 105 18.81 -3.19 -2.27
N ASP A 106 18.30 -2.55 -3.31
CA ASP A 106 19.03 -2.16 -4.53
C ASP A 106 18.36 -0.93 -5.16
N PRO A 107 18.56 0.26 -4.55
CA PRO A 107 17.81 1.45 -4.93
C PRO A 107 18.22 1.89 -6.35
N PRO A 108 17.28 1.93 -7.32
CA PRO A 108 17.60 2.37 -8.66
C PRO A 108 17.96 3.87 -8.65
N ILE A 109 18.85 4.27 -9.57
CA ILE A 109 19.20 5.68 -9.81
C ILE A 109 17.94 6.51 -10.11
N GLN A 110 16.92 5.89 -10.70
CA GLN A 110 15.64 6.49 -10.97
C GLN A 110 14.48 5.60 -10.51
N ILE A 111 13.56 6.18 -9.74
CA ILE A 111 12.37 5.48 -9.26
C ILE A 111 11.44 5.22 -10.44
N ASP A 112 11.14 3.95 -10.67
CA ASP A 112 10.16 3.54 -11.68
C ASP A 112 8.75 3.65 -11.10
N GLU A 113 8.06 4.76 -11.40
CA GLU A 113 6.73 5.07 -10.85
C GLU A 113 5.70 3.98 -11.20
N ILE A 114 5.83 3.29 -12.35
CA ILE A 114 4.89 2.24 -12.77
C ILE A 114 4.83 1.08 -11.77
N VAL A 115 5.93 0.78 -11.08
CA VAL A 115 6.00 -0.31 -10.09
C VAL A 115 5.01 -0.04 -8.94
N GLY A 116 5.01 1.18 -8.41
CA GLY A 116 4.11 1.59 -7.34
C GLY A 116 2.65 1.65 -7.77
N HIS A 117 2.36 2.11 -8.99
CA HIS A 117 0.97 2.08 -9.50
C HIS A 117 0.49 0.67 -9.78
N THR A 118 1.38 -0.22 -10.20
CA THR A 118 1.08 -1.64 -10.40
C THR A 118 0.79 -2.34 -9.07
N TYR A 119 1.55 -2.01 -8.01
CA TYR A 119 1.23 -2.43 -6.64
C TYR A 119 -0.16 -1.94 -6.23
N LEU A 120 -0.46 -0.65 -6.41
CA LEU A 120 -1.74 -0.08 -6.01
C LEU A 120 -2.89 -0.71 -6.80
N PHE A 121 -2.71 -0.91 -8.11
CA PHE A 121 -3.65 -1.66 -8.94
C PHE A 121 -3.91 -3.06 -8.38
N LEU A 122 -2.86 -3.85 -8.11
CA LEU A 122 -3.03 -5.20 -7.60
C LEU A 122 -3.77 -5.20 -6.25
N LYS A 123 -3.36 -4.32 -5.33
CA LYS A 123 -4.02 -4.17 -4.02
C LYS A 123 -5.50 -3.78 -4.19
N ASP A 124 -5.80 -2.80 -5.04
CA ASP A 124 -7.16 -2.34 -5.32
C ASP A 124 -8.01 -3.48 -5.90
N GLN A 125 -7.47 -4.25 -6.85
CA GLN A 125 -8.15 -5.39 -7.46
C GLN A 125 -8.44 -6.51 -6.46
N LEU A 126 -7.51 -6.83 -5.56
CA LEU A 126 -7.70 -7.88 -4.56
C LEU A 126 -8.70 -7.48 -3.45
N LEU A 127 -8.86 -6.18 -3.20
CA LEU A 127 -9.75 -5.63 -2.17
C LEU A 127 -11.14 -5.25 -2.72
N LEU A 128 -11.45 -5.59 -3.98
CA LEU A 128 -12.77 -5.32 -4.56
C LEU A 128 -13.87 -6.00 -3.72
N PRO A 129 -15.01 -5.31 -3.45
CA PRO A 129 -16.13 -5.89 -2.71
C PRO A 129 -16.84 -7.04 -3.45
N ILE A 130 -16.74 -7.03 -4.79
CA ILE A 130 -17.21 -8.09 -5.69
C ILE A 130 -16.08 -9.11 -5.84
N MET A 131 -16.41 -10.37 -6.16
CA MET A 131 -15.44 -11.43 -6.43
C MET A 131 -14.26 -10.91 -7.28
N PRO A 132 -13.06 -10.77 -6.68
CA PRO A 132 -11.93 -10.19 -7.39
C PRO A 132 -11.53 -11.06 -8.58
N PRO A 133 -10.95 -10.50 -9.66
CA PRO A 133 -10.55 -11.29 -10.82
C PRO A 133 -9.64 -12.45 -10.44
N HIS A 134 -9.64 -13.50 -11.28
CA HIS A 134 -8.77 -14.65 -11.08
C HIS A 134 -7.31 -14.19 -11.02
N SER A 135 -6.54 -14.70 -10.04
CA SER A 135 -5.19 -14.21 -9.79
C SER A 135 -4.21 -14.46 -10.94
N GLY A 136 -4.46 -15.47 -11.76
CA GLY A 136 -3.75 -15.68 -13.03
C GLY A 136 -3.96 -14.53 -14.03
N ILE A 137 -5.18 -13.98 -14.13
CA ILE A 137 -5.49 -12.82 -14.99
C ILE A 137 -4.80 -11.57 -14.45
N LEU A 138 -4.86 -11.36 -13.14
CA LEU A 138 -4.18 -10.23 -12.49
C LEU A 138 -2.67 -10.28 -12.71
N HIS A 139 -2.07 -11.46 -12.54
CA HIS A 139 -0.64 -11.62 -12.79
C HIS A 139 -0.29 -11.40 -14.27
N GLY A 140 -1.05 -11.96 -15.20
CA GLY A 140 -0.81 -11.74 -16.62
C GLY A 140 -0.94 -10.27 -17.03
N THR A 141 -1.92 -9.57 -16.46
CA THR A 141 -2.09 -8.11 -16.64
C THR A 141 -0.86 -7.33 -16.18
N ILE A 142 -0.29 -7.70 -15.03
CA ILE A 142 0.94 -7.07 -14.51
C ILE A 142 2.14 -7.35 -15.43
N ILE A 143 2.27 -8.59 -15.90
CA ILE A 143 3.33 -8.98 -16.84
C ILE A 143 3.22 -8.17 -18.14
N ASP A 144 2.03 -8.14 -18.74
CA ASP A 144 1.77 -7.42 -19.99
C ASP A 144 2.01 -5.92 -19.82
N GLN A 145 1.69 -5.37 -18.64
CA GLN A 145 1.99 -3.98 -18.31
C GLN A 145 3.49 -3.68 -18.37
N PHE A 146 4.32 -4.50 -17.71
CA PHE A 146 5.77 -4.26 -17.71
C PHE A 146 6.40 -4.48 -19.10
N ILE A 147 5.93 -5.48 -19.85
CA ILE A 147 6.39 -5.72 -21.22
C ILE A 147 6.02 -4.53 -22.11
N ALA A 148 4.79 -3.99 -22.00
CA ALA A 148 4.37 -2.80 -22.73
C ALA A 148 5.24 -1.57 -22.38
N CYS A 149 5.67 -1.45 -21.12
CA CYS A 149 6.63 -0.43 -20.67
C CYS A 149 8.10 -0.73 -21.07
N GLY A 150 8.36 -1.71 -21.94
CA GLY A 150 9.68 -2.02 -22.48
C GLY A 150 10.57 -2.88 -21.59
N LYS A 151 10.03 -3.49 -20.52
CA LYS A 151 10.79 -4.45 -19.70
C LYS A 151 10.93 -5.79 -20.42
N SER A 152 12.05 -6.47 -20.21
CA SER A 152 12.20 -7.86 -20.67
C SER A 152 11.22 -8.78 -19.94
N ARG A 153 10.96 -9.97 -20.49
CA ARG A 153 10.11 -10.99 -19.85
C ARG A 153 10.62 -11.35 -18.45
N ASP A 154 11.94 -11.42 -18.28
CA ASP A 154 12.57 -11.73 -16.98
C ASP A 154 12.41 -10.60 -15.98
N ALA A 155 12.64 -9.37 -16.41
CA ALA A 155 12.44 -8.20 -15.56
C ALA A 155 10.97 -8.05 -15.15
N ALA A 156 10.04 -8.26 -16.09
CA ALA A 156 8.61 -8.24 -15.82
C ALA A 156 8.21 -9.30 -14.78
N HIS A 157 8.70 -10.53 -14.92
CA HIS A 157 8.42 -11.62 -13.98
C HIS A 157 8.96 -11.34 -12.56
N GLU A 158 10.19 -10.84 -12.46
CA GLU A 158 10.82 -10.52 -11.18
C GLU A 158 10.11 -9.34 -10.49
N LEU A 159 9.81 -8.27 -11.24
CA LEU A 159 9.05 -7.13 -10.72
C LEU A 159 7.65 -7.53 -10.26
N ALA A 160 6.95 -8.33 -11.07
CA ALA A 160 5.64 -8.86 -10.70
C ALA A 160 5.71 -9.68 -9.41
N SER A 161 6.74 -10.52 -9.26
CA SER A 161 6.95 -11.32 -8.04
C SER A 161 7.17 -10.46 -6.81
N ARG A 162 8.00 -9.42 -6.90
CA ARG A 162 8.24 -8.47 -5.80
C ARG A 162 6.97 -7.71 -5.41
N ILE A 163 6.20 -7.26 -6.39
CA ILE A 163 4.93 -6.57 -6.16
C ILE A 163 3.92 -7.50 -5.47
N TRP A 164 3.78 -8.75 -5.93
CA TRP A 164 2.91 -9.72 -5.29
C TRP A 164 3.30 -9.96 -3.83
N LEU A 165 4.58 -10.18 -3.55
CA LEU A 165 5.07 -10.35 -2.17
C LEU A 165 4.75 -9.13 -1.32
N ALA A 166 5.09 -7.93 -1.80
CA ALA A 166 4.82 -6.69 -1.10
C ALA A 166 3.32 -6.50 -0.83
N VAL A 167 2.44 -6.80 -1.79
CA VAL A 167 0.99 -6.68 -1.59
C VAL A 167 0.52 -7.68 -0.53
N LEU A 168 0.92 -8.95 -0.63
CA LEU A 168 0.55 -10.00 0.33
C LEU A 168 0.98 -9.67 1.76
N ASP A 169 2.16 -9.07 1.93
CA ASP A 169 2.69 -8.65 3.23
C ASP A 169 1.93 -7.47 3.85
N ASN A 170 1.25 -6.68 3.03
CA ASN A 170 0.56 -5.45 3.44
C ASN A 170 -0.98 -5.54 3.29
N LEU A 171 -1.53 -6.76 3.17
CA LEU A 171 -2.95 -7.00 3.31
C LEU A 171 -3.37 -6.84 4.78
N GLU A 172 -4.55 -6.29 5.01
CA GLU A 172 -5.10 -6.14 6.36
C GLU A 172 -5.36 -7.50 7.02
N GLU A 173 -5.12 -7.60 8.32
CA GLU A 173 -5.37 -8.83 9.07
C GLU A 173 -6.86 -8.95 9.43
N ASN A 174 -7.63 -9.61 8.57
CA ASN A 174 -9.06 -9.82 8.76
C ASN A 174 -9.57 -11.06 8.03
N HIS A 175 -10.82 -11.47 8.31
CA HIS A 175 -11.41 -12.66 7.69
C HIS A 175 -11.53 -12.56 6.16
N ARG A 176 -11.65 -11.36 5.58
CA ARG A 176 -11.69 -11.21 4.12
C ARG A 176 -10.35 -11.60 3.50
N THR A 177 -9.25 -11.20 4.13
CA THR A 177 -7.90 -11.59 3.73
C THR A 177 -7.70 -13.09 3.84
N PHE A 178 -8.22 -13.75 4.88
CA PHE A 178 -8.20 -15.22 4.98
C PHE A 178 -8.86 -15.88 3.76
N TYR A 179 -10.11 -15.51 3.43
CA TYR A 179 -10.82 -16.08 2.27
C TYR A 179 -10.13 -15.77 0.95
N LEU A 180 -9.57 -14.57 0.81
CA LEU A 180 -8.76 -14.19 -0.35
C LEU A 180 -7.55 -15.11 -0.49
N LEU A 181 -6.76 -15.31 0.58
CA LEU A 181 -5.57 -16.15 0.56
C LEU A 181 -5.93 -17.62 0.26
N LYS A 182 -7.00 -18.15 0.86
CA LYS A 182 -7.50 -19.51 0.58
C LYS A 182 -7.83 -19.66 -0.91
N ARG A 183 -8.55 -18.69 -1.47
CA ARG A 183 -8.88 -18.67 -2.90
C ARG A 183 -7.62 -18.57 -3.77
N LEU A 184 -6.71 -17.67 -3.43
CA LEU A 184 -5.42 -17.55 -4.12
C LEU A 184 -4.72 -18.90 -4.15
N ALA A 185 -4.63 -19.61 -3.02
CA ALA A 185 -4.01 -20.93 -2.91
C ALA A 185 -4.66 -21.99 -3.84
N GLN A 186 -5.97 -21.93 -4.04
CA GLN A 186 -6.74 -22.85 -4.88
C GLN A 186 -6.63 -22.54 -6.39
N GLU A 187 -6.62 -21.26 -6.77
CA GLU A 187 -6.57 -20.77 -8.17
C GLU A 187 -5.29 -21.13 -8.95
N TRP A 188 -4.32 -21.74 -8.28
CA TRP A 188 -2.99 -22.02 -8.80
C TRP A 188 -2.86 -23.26 -9.70
N ASP A 189 -3.94 -24.02 -9.91
CA ASP A 189 -3.91 -25.26 -10.70
C ASP A 189 -3.73 -25.03 -12.22
N ILE A 190 -3.56 -23.78 -12.65
CA ILE A 190 -3.36 -23.42 -14.06
C ILE A 190 -1.86 -23.26 -14.35
N LEU A 191 -1.27 -24.26 -15.01
CA LEU A 191 0.07 -24.19 -15.57
C LEU A 191 0.09 -23.20 -16.74
N LEU A 192 0.43 -21.95 -16.47
CA LEU A 192 0.70 -20.95 -17.51
C LEU A 192 2.14 -21.11 -18.03
N PRO A 193 2.49 -20.59 -19.23
CA PRO A 193 3.88 -20.52 -19.66
C PRO A 193 4.61 -19.38 -18.95
N TYR A 194 5.93 -19.49 -18.79
CA TYR A 194 6.76 -18.35 -18.38
C TYR A 194 6.57 -17.16 -19.34
N PRO A 195 6.48 -15.89 -18.90
CA PRO A 195 6.62 -15.37 -17.52
C PRO A 195 5.29 -15.27 -16.76
N TYR A 196 4.21 -15.83 -17.30
CA TYR A 196 2.85 -15.78 -16.74
C TYR A 196 2.63 -16.78 -15.60
N THR A 197 3.59 -17.67 -15.36
CA THR A 197 3.67 -18.39 -14.08
C THR A 197 4.11 -17.42 -13.01
N ARG A 198 3.36 -17.29 -11.92
CA ARG A 198 3.84 -16.56 -10.74
C ARG A 198 4.89 -17.42 -10.00
N SER A 199 5.88 -16.76 -9.42
CA SER A 199 7.03 -17.43 -8.79
C SER A 199 6.67 -18.29 -7.57
N VAL A 200 7.51 -19.30 -7.33
CA VAL A 200 7.43 -20.19 -6.15
C VAL A 200 7.43 -19.39 -4.84
N LYS A 201 8.18 -18.28 -4.77
CA LYS A 201 8.21 -17.40 -3.60
C LYS A 201 6.84 -16.79 -3.28
N VAL A 202 6.12 -16.31 -4.30
CA VAL A 202 4.77 -15.77 -4.13
C VAL A 202 3.81 -16.85 -3.66
N GLN A 203 3.89 -18.04 -4.26
CA GLN A 203 3.07 -19.19 -3.84
C GLN A 203 3.32 -19.54 -2.38
N TRP A 204 4.60 -19.73 -2.03
CA TRP A 204 5.03 -20.03 -0.68
C TRP A 204 4.46 -19.03 0.32
N ARG A 205 4.56 -17.73 0.02
CA ARG A 205 4.11 -16.68 0.92
C ARG A 205 2.60 -16.74 1.21
N VAL A 206 1.78 -17.13 0.23
CA VAL A 206 0.33 -17.34 0.45
C VAL A 206 0.08 -18.44 1.47
N PHE A 207 0.73 -19.60 1.31
CA PHE A 207 0.59 -20.73 2.24
C PHE A 207 1.18 -20.43 3.61
N GLU A 208 2.31 -19.73 3.65
CA GLU A 208 2.93 -19.30 4.89
C GLU A 208 1.96 -18.46 5.71
N LYS A 209 1.37 -17.41 5.12
CA LYS A 209 0.37 -16.58 5.82
C LYS A 209 -0.86 -17.40 6.24
N LEU A 210 -1.35 -18.32 5.41
CA LEU A 210 -2.48 -19.18 5.76
C LEU A 210 -2.18 -20.04 7.01
N PHE A 211 -1.03 -20.71 7.06
CA PHE A 211 -0.70 -21.63 8.14
C PHE A 211 -0.05 -20.99 9.38
N THR A 212 0.40 -19.73 9.28
CA THR A 212 0.99 -18.99 10.41
C THR A 212 0.00 -17.98 10.95
N ASP A 213 -0.42 -17.01 10.14
CA ASP A 213 -1.28 -15.89 10.57
C ASP A 213 -2.75 -16.30 10.74
N TYR A 214 -3.24 -17.24 9.93
CA TYR A 214 -4.68 -17.59 9.85
C TYR A 214 -5.01 -19.04 10.19
N ARG A 215 -4.11 -19.74 10.89
CA ARG A 215 -4.31 -21.16 11.23
C ARG A 215 -5.64 -21.42 11.93
N ASP A 216 -5.96 -20.59 12.91
CA ASP A 216 -7.15 -20.73 13.75
C ASP A 216 -8.45 -20.42 13.01
N CYS A 217 -8.36 -19.87 11.78
CA CYS A 217 -9.53 -19.64 10.92
C CYS A 217 -9.97 -20.89 10.16
N PHE A 218 -9.15 -21.95 10.12
CA PHE A 218 -9.49 -23.19 9.44
C PHE A 218 -10.38 -24.10 10.30
N ASN A 219 -11.39 -24.70 9.66
CA ASN A 219 -11.93 -25.96 10.16
C ASN A 219 -11.00 -27.12 9.75
N HIS A 220 -11.15 -28.27 10.42
CA HIS A 220 -10.26 -29.42 10.21
C HIS A 220 -10.20 -29.89 8.74
N VAL A 221 -11.34 -29.93 8.04
CA VAL A 221 -11.40 -30.38 6.64
C VAL A 221 -10.64 -29.41 5.74
N ASP A 222 -10.94 -28.12 5.85
CA ASP A 222 -10.29 -27.07 5.07
C ASP A 222 -8.79 -27.02 5.31
N TYR A 223 -8.35 -27.23 6.56
CA TYR A 223 -6.94 -27.30 6.90
C TYR A 223 -6.25 -28.48 6.20
N CYS A 224 -6.84 -29.68 6.29
CA CYS A 224 -6.30 -30.88 5.64
C CYS A 224 -6.21 -30.72 4.12
N ASP A 225 -7.27 -30.20 3.48
CA ASP A 225 -7.30 -29.97 2.04
C ASP A 225 -6.21 -28.97 1.61
N MET A 226 -6.07 -27.89 2.38
CA MET A 226 -5.07 -26.87 2.06
C MET A 226 -3.65 -27.35 2.32
N LEU A 227 -3.45 -28.19 3.34
CA LEU A 227 -2.17 -28.84 3.60
C LEU A 227 -1.80 -29.84 2.51
N ALA A 228 -2.77 -30.61 2.00
CA ALA A 228 -2.56 -31.50 0.86
C ALA A 228 -2.16 -30.71 -0.40
N CYS A 229 -2.82 -29.58 -0.65
CA CYS A 229 -2.47 -28.64 -1.72
C CYS A 229 -1.04 -28.07 -1.57
N ALA A 230 -0.62 -27.76 -0.34
CA ALA A 230 0.75 -27.32 -0.08
C ALA A 230 1.77 -28.45 -0.34
N LYS A 231 1.48 -29.68 0.13
CA LYS A 231 2.37 -30.85 -0.02
C LYS A 231 2.56 -31.28 -1.47
N SER A 232 1.57 -31.12 -2.33
CA SER A 232 1.72 -31.44 -3.75
C SER A 232 2.65 -30.47 -4.48
N ARG A 233 2.92 -29.30 -3.89
CA ARG A 233 3.67 -28.20 -4.51
C ARG A 233 5.05 -27.99 -3.91
N PHE A 234 5.17 -28.13 -2.59
CA PHE A 234 6.40 -27.91 -1.86
C PHE A 234 6.80 -29.19 -1.16
N GLN A 235 8.02 -29.63 -1.42
CA GLN A 235 8.65 -30.71 -0.67
C GLN A 235 10.11 -30.31 -0.38
N PRO A 236 10.52 -30.24 0.90
CA PRO A 236 9.71 -30.45 2.11
C PRO A 236 8.80 -29.26 2.45
N ILE A 237 7.73 -29.50 3.21
CA ILE A 237 6.94 -28.45 3.86
C ILE A 237 7.49 -28.11 5.25
N PRO A 238 7.36 -26.87 5.74
CA PRO A 238 7.80 -26.49 7.08
C PRO A 238 7.05 -27.24 8.17
N ALA A 239 7.78 -27.70 9.20
CA ALA A 239 7.17 -28.26 10.41
C ALA A 239 6.24 -27.26 11.09
N ALA A 240 6.53 -25.96 10.98
CA ALA A 240 5.66 -24.90 11.49
C ALA A 240 4.28 -24.90 10.84
N TRP A 241 4.09 -25.47 9.64
CA TRP A 241 2.77 -25.58 9.01
C TRP A 241 1.98 -26.79 9.51
N LEU A 242 2.64 -27.73 10.18
CA LEU A 242 2.04 -28.93 10.75
C LEU A 242 1.59 -28.63 12.19
N GLY A 243 0.34 -28.94 12.53
CA GLY A 243 -0.19 -28.80 13.88
C GLY A 243 -1.44 -27.95 13.91
N HIS A 244 -2.54 -28.54 13.45
CA HIS A 244 -3.92 -28.16 13.75
C HIS A 244 -4.44 -29.14 14.80
#